data_AF-A0A7S1CLZ1-F1
#
_entry.id   AF-A0A7S1CLZ1-F1
#
_cell.length_a   1.000
_cell.length_b   1.000
_cell.length_c   1.000
_cell.angle_alpha   90.00
_cell.angle_beta   90.00
_cell.angle_gamma   90.00
#
_symmetry.space_group_name_H-M   'P 1'
#
loop_
_entity.id
_entity.type
_entity.pdbx_description
1 polymer ?
#
loop_
_entity_poly.entity_id
_entity_poly.type
_entity_poly.pdbx_seq_one_letter_code
_entity_poly.pdbx_strand_id
1 'polypeptide(L)'
;ASCRGARGHGAGVLSLIINVNPHPRSVGRRDALVADVEDRHRWSASEARAALAMAADDVPAPLRILCYGDSLTAGYHMSGSQFAPYSVAFAKALGPLLSSGEGASRADVSTSGEAAAAMEEAAERAAAAVSVDTIGLSGWTAIQMDDASSDDVCIDVCGMEGAGLEHACKEAAEAGKPYAVAIIMAGTNDLEDNHIEATWTALKSLHRKAHVLGLRTVAVAIPEHGQERKIEALNYMRLELSRRLREMADKVGPRRMV
;
A
#
# COMPACT_ATOMS: atom_id res chain seq x y z
N ALA A 1 8.02 -48.43 3.81
CA ALA A 1 7.23 -47.22 4.06
C ALA A 1 8.01 -46.03 3.49
N SER A 2 7.52 -45.46 2.38
CA SER A 2 8.18 -44.38 1.64
C SER A 2 7.62 -43.05 2.15
N CYS A 3 8.45 -42.26 2.82
CA CYS A 3 8.12 -40.87 3.17
C CYS A 3 8.32 -40.01 1.93
N ARG A 4 7.22 -39.61 1.29
CA ARG A 4 7.23 -38.61 0.22
C ARG A 4 7.20 -37.21 0.82
N GLY A 5 7.97 -36.34 0.18
CA GLY A 5 8.38 -35.02 0.66
C GLY A 5 7.26 -34.02 0.96
N ALA A 6 7.51 -33.24 2.00
CA ALA A 6 6.97 -31.90 2.13
C ALA A 6 7.68 -31.01 1.09
N ARG A 7 6.98 -30.63 0.02
CA ARG A 7 7.42 -29.52 -0.84
C ARG A 7 7.19 -28.25 -0.05
N GLY A 8 8.27 -27.61 0.38
CA GLY A 8 8.23 -26.27 0.94
C GLY A 8 7.61 -25.32 -0.07
N HIS A 9 6.45 -24.78 0.26
CA HIS A 9 5.89 -23.64 -0.46
C HIS A 9 6.75 -22.44 -0.06
N GLY A 10 7.66 -22.03 -0.95
CA GLY A 10 8.34 -20.77 -0.79
C GLY A 10 7.33 -19.66 -1.02
N ALA A 11 6.89 -19.00 0.06
CA ALA A 11 6.04 -17.82 -0.04
C ALA A 11 6.76 -16.77 -0.90
N GLY A 12 6.25 -16.53 -2.11
CA GLY A 12 6.75 -15.53 -3.03
C GLY A 12 6.46 -14.14 -2.46
N VAL A 13 7.50 -13.37 -2.21
CA VAL A 13 7.39 -12.00 -1.71
C VAL A 13 7.18 -11.07 -2.90
N LEU A 14 6.13 -10.23 -2.87
CA LEU A 14 5.92 -9.14 -3.82
C LEU A 14 5.80 -7.84 -3.02
N SER A 15 6.62 -6.85 -3.38
CA SER A 15 6.60 -5.52 -2.77
C SER A 15 6.44 -4.46 -3.87
N LEU A 16 5.37 -3.66 -3.80
CA LEU A 16 5.03 -2.60 -4.76
C LEU A 16 5.11 -1.23 -4.09
N ILE A 17 5.49 -0.16 -4.82
CA ILE A 17 5.40 1.21 -4.31
C ILE A 17 4.41 2.04 -5.10
N ILE A 18 3.50 2.70 -4.38
CA ILE A 18 2.60 3.71 -4.96
C ILE A 18 3.04 5.09 -4.44
N ASN A 19 3.35 6.00 -5.38
CA ASN A 19 3.58 7.41 -5.09
C ASN A 19 2.31 8.19 -5.45
N VAL A 20 1.62 8.73 -4.45
CA VAL A 20 0.32 9.40 -4.60
C VAL A 20 0.51 10.91 -4.61
N ASN A 21 1.04 11.49 -5.70
CA ASN A 21 0.94 12.95 -5.88
C ASN A 21 0.98 13.42 -7.36
N PRO A 22 -0.06 14.09 -7.88
CA PRO A 22 -0.09 14.65 -9.21
C PRO A 22 -0.02 16.19 -9.18
N HIS A 23 1.16 16.78 -9.00
CA HIS A 23 1.33 18.21 -9.29
C HIS A 23 2.63 18.53 -10.05
N PRO A 24 2.54 19.28 -11.17
CA PRO A 24 3.71 19.75 -11.90
C PRO A 24 4.25 21.04 -11.27
N ARG A 25 5.57 21.18 -11.12
CA ARG A 25 6.22 22.47 -10.85
C ARG A 25 7.32 22.77 -11.87
N SER A 26 7.46 24.06 -12.16
CA SER A 26 8.50 24.70 -12.96
C SER A 26 9.84 24.73 -12.19
N VAL A 27 10.91 24.25 -12.82
CA VAL A 27 12.21 23.99 -12.18
C VAL A 27 13.21 25.13 -12.40
N GLY A 28 13.91 25.57 -11.34
CA GLY A 28 15.03 26.51 -11.37
C GLY A 28 16.39 25.80 -11.32
N ARG A 29 17.46 26.47 -11.80
CA ARG A 29 18.79 25.89 -12.10
C ARG A 29 19.59 25.24 -10.93
N ARG A 30 19.08 25.18 -9.69
CA ARG A 30 19.75 24.50 -8.56
C ARG A 30 19.06 23.21 -8.10
N ASP A 31 17.96 22.83 -8.76
CA ASP A 31 17.10 21.69 -8.41
C ASP A 31 17.54 20.35 -9.04
N ALA A 32 18.73 20.25 -9.64
CA ALA A 32 19.08 19.09 -10.49
C ALA A 32 19.13 17.75 -9.74
N LEU A 33 19.48 17.72 -8.45
CA LEU A 33 19.51 16.47 -7.65
C LEU A 33 18.10 16.06 -7.19
N VAL A 34 17.25 17.03 -6.83
CA VAL A 34 15.87 16.79 -6.38
C VAL A 34 14.98 16.45 -7.58
N ALA A 35 15.17 17.13 -8.71
CA ALA A 35 14.45 16.86 -9.95
C ALA A 35 14.81 15.50 -10.57
N ASP A 36 16.09 15.08 -10.52
CA ASP A 36 16.50 13.76 -11.03
C ASP A 36 15.96 12.59 -10.18
N VAL A 37 15.76 12.83 -8.88
CA VAL A 37 15.07 11.93 -7.96
C VAL A 37 13.57 11.92 -8.27
N GLU A 38 12.91 13.08 -8.33
CA GLU A 38 11.46 13.19 -8.56
C GLU A 38 10.98 12.62 -9.90
N ASP A 39 11.72 12.84 -11.00
CA ASP A 39 11.31 12.41 -12.35
C ASP A 39 11.47 10.89 -12.57
N ARG A 40 12.40 10.25 -11.84
CA ARG A 40 12.57 8.78 -11.84
C ARG A 40 11.66 8.06 -10.84
N HIS A 41 10.86 8.78 -10.07
CA HIS A 41 10.08 8.24 -8.94
C HIS A 41 8.56 8.26 -9.14
N ARG A 42 8.09 8.56 -10.35
CA ARG A 42 6.67 8.55 -10.72
C ARG A 42 6.32 7.25 -11.45
N TRP A 43 5.48 6.42 -10.84
CA TRP A 43 4.80 5.35 -11.58
C TRP A 43 3.60 5.95 -12.30
N SER A 44 3.40 5.57 -13.55
CA SER A 44 2.16 5.83 -14.28
C SER A 44 1.01 5.07 -13.62
N ALA A 45 -0.22 5.58 -13.75
CA ALA A 45 -1.41 4.89 -13.28
C ALA A 45 -1.50 3.46 -13.88
N SER A 46 -1.02 3.26 -15.12
CA SER A 46 -0.92 1.95 -15.77
C SER A 46 0.04 0.99 -15.09
N GLU A 47 1.19 1.44 -14.58
CA GLU A 47 2.15 0.57 -13.90
C GLU A 47 1.62 0.15 -12.53
N ALA A 48 1.00 1.07 -11.78
CA ALA A 48 0.36 0.74 -10.51
C ALA A 48 -0.78 -0.27 -10.71
N ARG A 49 -1.56 -0.11 -11.79
CA ARG A 49 -2.59 -1.06 -12.22
C ARG A 49 -2.02 -2.43 -12.53
N ALA A 50 -0.98 -2.50 -13.35
CA ALA A 50 -0.36 -3.76 -13.74
C ALA A 50 0.18 -4.53 -12.53
N ALA A 51 0.85 -3.86 -11.59
CA ALA A 51 1.37 -4.52 -10.41
C ALA A 51 0.27 -5.01 -9.46
N LEU A 52 -0.83 -4.27 -9.36
CA LEU A 52 -1.98 -4.66 -8.54
C LEU A 52 -2.77 -5.81 -9.17
N ALA A 53 -2.91 -5.83 -10.50
CA ALA A 53 -3.48 -6.96 -11.25
C ALA A 53 -2.59 -8.21 -11.14
N MET A 54 -1.26 -8.06 -11.28
CA MET A 54 -0.31 -9.15 -11.04
C MET A 54 -0.36 -9.67 -9.59
N ALA A 55 -0.70 -8.80 -8.63
CA ALA A 55 -1.04 -9.28 -7.30
C ALA A 55 -2.41 -10.00 -7.33
N ALA A 56 -3.45 -9.49 -7.95
CA ALA A 56 -4.76 -10.14 -7.91
C ALA A 56 -4.84 -11.52 -8.62
N ASP A 57 -4.07 -11.74 -9.69
CA ASP A 57 -4.23 -12.89 -10.61
C ASP A 57 -4.13 -14.30 -9.99
N ASP A 58 -3.51 -14.45 -8.81
CA ASP A 58 -3.33 -15.74 -8.12
C ASP A 58 -4.04 -15.81 -6.75
N VAL A 59 -4.89 -14.82 -6.44
CA VAL A 59 -5.61 -14.79 -5.15
C VAL A 59 -7.01 -15.37 -5.32
N PRO A 60 -7.38 -16.40 -4.55
CA PRO A 60 -8.76 -16.86 -4.54
C PRO A 60 -9.68 -15.73 -4.05
N ALA A 61 -10.70 -15.41 -4.85
CA ALA A 61 -11.70 -14.43 -4.47
C ALA A 61 -12.48 -14.90 -3.22
N PRO A 62 -12.88 -13.98 -2.32
CA PRO A 62 -12.71 -12.53 -2.43
C PRO A 62 -11.30 -12.05 -2.05
N LEU A 63 -10.77 -11.09 -2.81
CA LEU A 63 -9.48 -10.44 -2.53
C LEU A 63 -9.63 -9.52 -1.32
N ARG A 64 -9.08 -9.93 -0.17
CA ARG A 64 -9.05 -9.07 1.03
C ARG A 64 -7.74 -8.32 1.13
N ILE A 65 -7.84 -7.00 1.30
CA ILE A 65 -6.72 -6.07 1.41
C ILE A 65 -6.79 -5.38 2.77
N LEU A 66 -5.65 -5.30 3.46
CA LEU A 66 -5.51 -4.50 4.67
C LEU A 66 -4.71 -3.23 4.37
N CYS A 67 -5.30 -2.05 4.56
CA CYS A 67 -4.57 -0.79 4.62
C CYS A 67 -4.13 -0.55 6.07
N TYR A 68 -2.83 -0.59 6.33
CA TYR A 68 -2.22 -0.43 7.66
C TYR A 68 -1.32 0.81 7.69
N GLY A 69 -1.46 1.66 8.71
CA GLY A 69 -0.63 2.84 8.81
C GLY A 69 -0.94 3.78 9.96
N ASP A 70 -0.55 5.04 9.76
CA ASP A 70 -0.73 6.12 10.72
C ASP A 70 -2.04 6.91 10.48
N SER A 71 -2.07 8.17 10.91
CA SER A 71 -3.19 9.11 10.74
C SER A 71 -3.68 9.26 9.29
N LEU A 72 -2.81 9.21 8.29
CA LEU A 72 -3.20 9.33 6.89
C LEU A 72 -3.94 8.06 6.42
N THR A 73 -3.58 6.90 6.97
CA THR A 73 -4.35 5.65 6.76
C THR A 73 -5.67 5.69 7.50
N ALA A 74 -5.69 6.22 8.73
CA ALA A 74 -6.93 6.41 9.49
C ALA A 74 -7.90 7.32 8.74
N GLY A 75 -7.37 8.25 7.94
CA GLY A 75 -8.13 9.17 7.09
C GLY A 75 -8.05 10.62 7.52
N TYR A 76 -7.27 10.96 8.54
CA TYR A 76 -7.08 12.35 8.93
C TYR A 76 -6.25 13.09 7.88
N HIS A 77 -6.75 14.25 7.44
CA HIS A 77 -6.01 15.16 6.57
C HIS A 77 -6.33 16.62 6.94
N MET A 78 -5.63 17.57 6.29
CA MET A 78 -5.75 19.00 6.61
C MET A 78 -5.55 19.27 8.11
N SER A 79 -4.46 18.74 8.67
CA SER A 79 -4.13 18.85 10.10
C SER A 79 -5.24 18.34 11.03
N GLY A 80 -5.90 17.23 10.64
CA GLY A 80 -6.96 16.59 11.41
C GLY A 80 -8.34 17.25 11.28
N SER A 81 -8.48 18.31 10.49
CA SER A 81 -9.78 18.99 10.30
C SER A 81 -10.75 18.24 9.39
N GLN A 82 -10.27 17.24 8.65
CA GLN A 82 -11.07 16.44 7.73
C GLN A 82 -10.72 14.96 7.86
N PHE A 83 -11.71 14.11 7.58
CA PHE A 83 -11.62 12.65 7.70
C PHE A 83 -12.10 11.97 6.41
N ALA A 84 -11.16 11.41 5.66
CA ALA A 84 -11.39 10.66 4.43
C ALA A 84 -10.30 9.57 4.27
N PRO A 85 -10.52 8.37 4.82
CA PRO A 85 -9.59 7.25 4.65
C PRO A 85 -9.36 6.96 3.17
N TYR A 86 -8.08 6.94 2.75
CA TYR A 86 -7.77 6.69 1.34
C TYR A 86 -8.21 5.30 0.89
N SER A 87 -8.34 4.35 1.82
CA SER A 87 -8.83 2.98 1.58
C SER A 87 -10.19 2.95 0.91
N VAL A 88 -11.09 3.90 1.21
CA VAL A 88 -12.41 4.01 0.58
C VAL A 88 -12.28 4.38 -0.89
N ALA A 89 -11.48 5.41 -1.19
CA ALA A 89 -11.21 5.82 -2.56
C ALA A 89 -10.46 4.73 -3.34
N PHE A 90 -9.54 4.03 -2.67
CA PHE A 90 -8.78 2.92 -3.22
C PHE A 90 -9.68 1.74 -3.60
N ALA A 91 -10.56 1.30 -2.71
CA ALA A 91 -11.52 0.22 -2.98
C ALA A 91 -12.39 0.55 -4.20
N LYS A 92 -12.91 1.78 -4.27
CA LYS A 92 -13.72 2.27 -5.39
C LYS A 92 -12.94 2.30 -6.71
N ALA A 93 -11.67 2.70 -6.68
CA ALA A 93 -10.82 2.73 -7.86
C ALA A 93 -10.40 1.33 -8.32
N LEU A 94 -10.31 0.36 -7.41
CA LEU A 94 -9.83 -0.99 -7.68
C LEU A 94 -10.87 -1.87 -8.38
N GLY A 95 -12.15 -1.77 -7.99
CA GLY A 95 -13.23 -2.59 -8.57
C GLY A 95 -13.21 -2.63 -10.10
N PRO A 96 -13.27 -1.48 -10.80
CA PRO A 96 -13.24 -1.45 -12.26
C PRO A 96 -11.97 -2.06 -12.88
N LEU A 97 -10.83 -1.97 -12.18
CA LEU A 97 -9.53 -2.47 -12.68
C LEU A 97 -9.44 -3.99 -12.62
N LEU A 98 -10.13 -4.61 -11.67
CA LEU A 98 -10.22 -6.06 -11.55
C LEU A 98 -11.31 -6.64 -12.44
N SER A 99 -12.43 -5.91 -12.64
CA SER A 99 -13.47 -6.29 -13.61
C SER A 99 -12.94 -6.31 -15.04
N SER A 100 -12.04 -5.39 -15.38
CA SER A 100 -11.51 -5.24 -16.73
C SER A 100 -10.43 -6.27 -17.08
N GLY A 101 -10.43 -7.44 -16.44
CA GLY A 101 -9.39 -8.47 -16.56
C GLY A 101 -9.15 -8.88 -18.02
N GLU A 102 -8.29 -8.15 -18.72
CA GLU A 102 -7.92 -8.35 -20.11
C GLU A 102 -6.92 -7.22 -20.50
N GLY A 103 -5.80 -7.44 -21.19
CA GLY A 103 -5.65 -8.40 -22.28
C GLY A 103 -6.47 -8.01 -23.53
N ALA A 104 -7.50 -7.18 -23.36
CA ALA A 104 -8.38 -6.71 -24.41
C ALA A 104 -7.64 -5.66 -25.21
N SER A 105 -6.97 -6.16 -26.24
CA SER A 105 -6.96 -5.54 -27.56
C SER A 105 -8.17 -4.61 -27.68
N ARG A 106 -7.84 -3.33 -27.74
CA ARG A 106 -8.72 -2.18 -28.02
C ARG A 106 -9.42 -2.40 -29.35
N ALA A 107 -10.43 -3.26 -29.38
CA ALA A 107 -11.34 -3.40 -30.49
C ALA A 107 -12.46 -2.39 -30.31
N ASP A 108 -12.71 -1.62 -31.35
CA ASP A 108 -13.69 -0.54 -31.41
C ASP A 108 -15.08 -0.98 -30.94
N VAL A 109 -15.47 -0.60 -29.72
CA VAL A 109 -16.84 -0.80 -29.23
C VAL A 109 -17.63 0.48 -29.44
N SER A 110 -18.51 0.42 -30.43
CA SER A 110 -19.63 1.33 -30.63
C SER A 110 -20.57 1.26 -29.42
N THR A 111 -20.75 2.38 -28.73
CA THR A 111 -21.50 2.48 -27.47
C THR A 111 -23.01 2.50 -27.73
N SER A 112 -23.68 1.35 -27.58
CA SER A 112 -25.10 1.29 -27.25
C SER A 112 -25.27 1.35 -25.72
N GLY A 113 -26.35 1.97 -25.23
CA GLY A 113 -26.58 2.21 -23.80
C GLY A 113 -26.69 0.95 -22.93
N GLU A 114 -26.95 -0.22 -23.52
CA GLU A 114 -27.00 -1.51 -22.81
C GLU A 114 -25.60 -1.99 -22.37
N ALA A 115 -24.55 -1.67 -23.13
CA ALA A 115 -23.17 -2.03 -22.77
C ALA A 115 -22.67 -1.26 -21.54
N ALA A 116 -23.09 -0.01 -21.38
CA ALA A 116 -22.70 0.81 -20.22
C ALA A 116 -23.31 0.28 -18.91
N ALA A 117 -24.60 -0.09 -18.92
CA ALA A 117 -25.26 -0.66 -17.75
C ALA A 117 -24.67 -2.03 -17.35
N ALA A 118 -24.36 -2.88 -18.33
CA ALA A 118 -23.71 -4.16 -18.07
C ALA A 118 -22.29 -3.99 -17.50
N MET A 119 -21.53 -2.99 -17.97
CA MET A 119 -20.22 -2.66 -17.41
C MET A 119 -20.31 -2.11 -15.98
N GLU A 120 -21.33 -1.30 -15.67
CA GLU A 120 -21.57 -0.78 -14.31
C GLU A 120 -21.93 -1.92 -13.34
N GLU A 121 -22.83 -2.83 -13.72
CA GLU A 121 -23.17 -4.00 -12.91
C GLU A 121 -21.98 -4.96 -12.74
N ALA A 122 -21.15 -5.16 -13.77
CA ALA A 122 -19.92 -5.95 -13.69
C ALA A 122 -18.84 -5.28 -12.82
N ALA A 123 -18.75 -3.95 -12.85
CA ALA A 123 -17.89 -3.17 -11.96
C ALA A 123 -18.33 -3.30 -10.50
N GLU A 124 -19.64 -3.24 -10.25
CA GLU A 124 -20.22 -3.40 -8.92
C GLU A 124 -20.02 -4.83 -8.37
N ARG A 125 -20.20 -5.86 -9.21
CA ARG A 125 -19.93 -7.26 -8.83
C ARG A 125 -18.45 -7.54 -8.53
N ALA A 126 -17.50 -6.98 -9.30
CA ALA A 126 -16.09 -7.17 -8.97
C ALA A 126 -15.62 -6.29 -7.81
N ALA A 127 -16.22 -5.11 -7.62
CA ALA A 127 -16.02 -4.33 -6.40
C ALA A 127 -16.48 -5.12 -5.17
N ALA A 128 -17.57 -5.90 -5.27
CA ALA A 128 -18.00 -6.82 -4.21
C ALA A 128 -17.03 -8.01 -4.00
N ALA A 129 -16.15 -8.30 -4.96
CA ALA A 129 -15.11 -9.32 -4.84
C ALA A 129 -13.83 -8.81 -4.15
N VAL A 130 -13.75 -7.52 -3.83
CA VAL A 130 -12.66 -6.93 -3.05
C VAL A 130 -13.20 -6.36 -1.75
N SER A 131 -12.62 -6.78 -0.63
CA SER A 131 -12.84 -6.08 0.65
C SER A 131 -11.55 -5.37 1.06
N VAL A 132 -11.68 -4.10 1.46
CA VAL A 132 -10.55 -3.33 2.00
C VAL A 132 -10.86 -3.00 3.46
N ASP A 133 -10.04 -3.52 4.37
CA ASP A 133 -10.07 -3.16 5.77
C ASP A 133 -9.01 -2.10 6.06
N THR A 134 -9.25 -1.26 7.06
CA THR A 134 -8.40 -0.12 7.38
C THR A 134 -8.05 -0.13 8.85
N ILE A 135 -6.75 -0.09 9.15
CA ILE A 135 -6.23 0.12 10.49
C ILE A 135 -5.25 1.28 10.41
N GLY A 136 -5.67 2.43 10.89
CA GLY A 136 -4.84 3.63 10.99
C GLY A 136 -4.69 4.03 12.44
N LEU A 137 -3.45 4.16 12.91
CA LEU A 137 -3.11 4.54 14.28
C LEU A 137 -2.57 5.97 14.28
N SER A 138 -3.42 6.94 14.62
CA SER A 138 -3.07 8.36 14.54
C SER A 138 -1.91 8.71 15.46
N GLY A 139 -0.98 9.52 14.96
CA GLY A 139 0.21 9.95 15.70
C GLY A 139 1.26 8.85 15.95
N TRP A 140 1.08 7.64 15.42
CA TRP A 140 2.06 6.58 15.57
C TRP A 140 3.21 6.71 14.55
N THR A 141 4.41 6.39 15.02
CA THR A 141 5.61 6.21 14.20
C THR A 141 5.66 4.78 13.63
N ALA A 142 6.50 4.58 12.60
CA ALA A 142 6.76 3.24 12.07
C ALA A 142 7.32 2.29 13.15
N ILE A 143 8.10 2.82 14.09
CA ILE A 143 8.69 2.06 15.20
C ILE A 143 7.59 1.54 16.13
N GLN A 144 6.68 2.41 16.57
CA GLN A 144 5.55 2.01 17.44
C GLN A 144 4.66 0.97 16.75
N MET A 145 4.39 1.16 15.45
CA MET A 145 3.64 0.19 14.65
C MET A 145 4.32 -1.17 14.56
N ASP A 146 5.66 -1.21 14.50
CA ASP A 146 6.43 -2.45 14.48
C ASP A 146 6.47 -3.12 15.85
N ASP A 147 6.74 -2.36 16.91
CA ASP A 147 6.84 -2.88 18.28
C ASP A 147 5.52 -3.51 18.75
N ALA A 148 4.40 -2.84 18.49
CA ALA A 148 3.06 -3.31 18.86
C ALA A 148 2.39 -4.16 17.76
N SER A 149 3.15 -4.69 16.78
CA SER A 149 2.56 -5.43 15.65
C SER A 149 1.76 -6.66 16.06
N SER A 150 2.08 -7.27 17.21
CA SER A 150 1.41 -8.47 17.72
C SER A 150 0.34 -8.17 18.76
N ASP A 151 0.14 -6.91 19.13
CA ASP A 151 -0.80 -6.52 20.16
C ASP A 151 -2.24 -6.58 19.62
N ASP A 152 -3.15 -7.03 20.46
CA ASP A 152 -4.58 -7.13 20.16
C ASP A 152 -5.27 -5.77 20.19
N VAL A 153 -4.83 -4.90 21.10
CA VAL A 153 -5.34 -3.54 21.25
C VAL A 153 -4.19 -2.54 21.30
N CYS A 154 -4.19 -1.63 20.34
CA CYS A 154 -3.32 -0.47 20.20
C CYS A 154 -4.18 0.79 20.39
N ILE A 155 -3.76 1.69 21.28
CA ILE A 155 -4.43 2.98 21.48
C ILE A 155 -3.65 4.09 20.80
N ASP A 156 -4.30 4.80 19.89
CA ASP A 156 -3.69 5.92 19.18
C ASP A 156 -3.71 7.22 20.01
N VAL A 157 -3.06 8.28 19.51
CA VAL A 157 -2.99 9.56 20.24
C VAL A 157 -4.35 10.26 20.36
N CYS A 158 -5.34 9.84 19.57
CA CYS A 158 -6.72 10.31 19.62
C CYS A 158 -7.58 9.44 20.58
N GLY A 159 -7.01 8.41 21.20
CA GLY A 159 -7.72 7.47 22.07
C GLY A 159 -8.53 6.43 21.30
N MET A 160 -8.31 6.29 20.00
CA MET A 160 -8.98 5.29 19.17
C MET A 160 -8.26 3.95 19.28
N GLU A 161 -9.04 2.88 19.35
CA GLU A 161 -8.52 1.51 19.37
C GLU A 161 -8.28 1.00 17.93
N GLY A 162 -7.17 0.29 17.74
CA GLY A 162 -6.89 -0.53 16.56
C GLY A 162 -6.10 -1.77 16.97
N ALA A 163 -5.75 -2.64 16.03
CA ALA A 163 -4.94 -3.82 16.30
C ALA A 163 -3.55 -3.71 15.65
N GLY A 164 -2.56 -4.43 16.19
CA GLY A 164 -1.27 -4.61 15.54
C GLY A 164 -1.39 -5.38 14.22
N LEU A 165 -0.49 -5.10 13.26
CA LEU A 165 -0.49 -5.72 11.93
C LEU A 165 -0.55 -7.25 11.96
N GLU A 166 0.31 -7.90 12.74
CA GLU A 166 0.35 -9.36 12.84
C GLU A 166 -0.88 -9.92 13.52
N HIS A 167 -1.36 -9.25 14.58
CA HIS A 167 -2.57 -9.66 15.27
C HIS A 167 -3.76 -9.65 14.32
N ALA A 168 -4.02 -8.51 13.67
CA ALA A 168 -5.12 -8.35 12.72
C ALA A 168 -5.08 -9.38 11.59
N CYS A 169 -3.88 -9.70 11.08
CA CYS A 169 -3.72 -10.70 10.04
C CYS A 169 -4.00 -12.14 10.53
N LYS A 170 -3.51 -12.50 11.73
CA LYS A 170 -3.76 -13.82 12.34
C LYS A 170 -5.23 -14.00 12.67
N GLU A 171 -5.85 -13.01 13.30
CA GLU A 171 -7.28 -13.01 13.63
C GLU A 171 -8.14 -13.18 12.38
N ALA A 172 -7.85 -12.40 11.33
CA ALA A 172 -8.56 -12.52 10.05
C ALA A 172 -8.40 -13.92 9.42
N ALA A 173 -7.19 -14.50 9.48
CA ALA A 173 -6.95 -15.86 8.98
C ALA A 173 -7.71 -16.92 9.79
N GLU A 174 -7.69 -16.83 11.12
CA GLU A 174 -8.43 -17.71 12.04
C GLU A 174 -9.93 -17.63 11.84
N ALA A 175 -10.45 -16.44 11.50
CA ALA A 175 -11.85 -16.22 11.12
C ALA A 175 -12.21 -16.76 9.71
N GLY A 176 -11.31 -17.51 9.05
CA GLY A 176 -11.51 -18.06 7.70
C GLY A 176 -11.48 -17.00 6.60
N LYS A 177 -10.77 -15.90 6.85
CA LYS A 177 -10.94 -14.61 6.19
C LYS A 177 -9.58 -13.92 5.95
N PRO A 178 -8.52 -14.63 5.53
CA PRO A 178 -7.16 -14.07 5.49
C PRO A 178 -7.03 -12.90 4.52
N TYR A 179 -6.16 -11.94 4.86
CA TYR A 179 -5.72 -10.92 3.91
C TYR A 179 -4.74 -11.52 2.91
N ALA A 180 -4.84 -11.09 1.65
CA ALA A 180 -3.89 -11.47 0.61
C ALA A 180 -2.84 -10.38 0.36
N VAL A 181 -3.17 -9.14 0.68
CA VAL A 181 -2.32 -7.96 0.48
C VAL A 181 -2.39 -7.04 1.70
N ALA A 182 -1.25 -6.58 2.19
CA ALA A 182 -1.15 -5.47 3.13
C ALA A 182 -0.55 -4.24 2.44
N ILE A 183 -1.27 -3.13 2.45
CA ILE A 183 -0.78 -1.82 2.02
C ILE A 183 -0.28 -1.11 3.28
N ILE A 184 1.01 -0.86 3.35
CA ILE A 184 1.68 -0.30 4.53
C ILE A 184 2.15 1.11 4.21
N MET A 185 1.66 2.08 4.98
CA MET A 185 2.10 3.46 4.94
C MET A 185 2.49 3.90 6.35
N ALA A 186 3.75 4.29 6.54
CA ALA A 186 4.22 4.83 7.80
C ALA A 186 5.40 5.79 7.54
N GLY A 187 5.79 6.50 8.59
CA GLY A 187 6.95 7.39 8.53
C GLY A 187 6.61 8.87 8.53
N THR A 188 5.33 9.27 8.47
CA THR A 188 4.97 10.71 8.47
C THR A 188 5.39 11.39 9.78
N ASN A 189 5.11 10.74 10.91
CA ASN A 189 5.47 11.23 12.25
C ASN A 189 6.96 11.05 12.56
N ASP A 190 7.61 10.05 11.94
CA ASP A 190 9.02 9.75 12.15
C ASP A 190 9.98 10.83 11.58
N LEU A 191 9.51 11.63 10.61
CA LEU A 191 10.33 12.67 10.00
C LEU A 191 10.70 13.78 11.00
N GLU A 192 9.90 14.00 12.05
CA GLU A 192 10.14 15.07 13.02
C GLU A 192 11.36 14.78 13.92
N ASP A 193 11.64 13.50 14.19
CA ASP A 193 12.67 13.08 15.15
C ASP A 193 14.03 12.72 14.51
N ASN A 194 14.19 12.91 13.19
CA ASN A 194 15.42 12.60 12.45
C ASN A 194 15.91 11.15 12.62
N HIS A 195 14.97 10.20 12.71
CA HIS A 195 15.22 8.78 13.00
C HIS A 195 15.22 7.87 11.75
N ILE A 196 15.73 8.36 10.62
CA ILE A 196 15.62 7.68 9.33
C ILE A 196 16.03 6.19 9.32
N GLU A 197 17.09 5.82 10.03
CA GLU A 197 17.56 4.43 10.11
C GLU A 197 16.65 3.54 10.94
N ALA A 198 16.11 4.06 12.04
CA ALA A 198 15.19 3.33 12.90
C ALA A 198 13.85 3.15 12.17
N THR A 199 13.33 4.21 11.55
CA THR A 199 12.13 4.18 10.70
C THR A 199 12.29 3.19 9.55
N TRP A 200 13.44 3.22 8.86
CA TRP A 200 13.73 2.26 7.79
C TRP A 200 13.78 0.81 8.29
N THR A 201 14.35 0.59 9.48
CA THR A 201 14.43 -0.74 10.09
C THR A 201 13.04 -1.26 10.46
N ALA A 202 12.21 -0.41 11.06
CA ALA A 202 10.83 -0.74 11.42
C ALA A 202 9.97 -1.04 10.18
N LEU A 203 10.06 -0.21 9.12
CA LEU A 203 9.36 -0.45 7.86
C LEU A 203 9.72 -1.82 7.25
N LYS A 204 11.02 -2.15 7.15
CA LYS A 204 11.44 -3.48 6.67
C LYS A 204 10.89 -4.61 7.54
N SER A 205 10.87 -4.41 8.86
CA SER A 205 10.37 -5.39 9.82
C SER A 205 8.87 -5.65 9.63
N LEU A 206 8.06 -4.59 9.51
CA LEU A 206 6.63 -4.67 9.20
C LEU A 206 6.33 -5.43 7.90
N HIS A 207 7.03 -5.09 6.81
CA HIS A 207 6.88 -5.79 5.54
C HIS A 207 7.25 -7.28 5.68
N ARG A 208 8.36 -7.59 6.36
CA ARG A 208 8.77 -8.98 6.62
C ARG A 208 7.74 -9.73 7.45
N LYS A 209 7.16 -9.12 8.50
CA LYS A 209 6.12 -9.72 9.33
C LYS A 209 4.89 -10.10 8.48
N ALA A 210 4.42 -9.21 7.62
CA ALA A 210 3.35 -9.52 6.67
C ALA A 210 3.73 -10.67 5.72
N HIS A 211 4.95 -10.69 5.18
CA HIS A 211 5.42 -11.76 4.31
C HIS A 211 5.52 -13.12 5.00
N VAL A 212 5.93 -13.17 6.27
CA VAL A 212 5.95 -14.40 7.09
C VAL A 212 4.54 -14.99 7.25
N LEU A 213 3.51 -14.13 7.27
CA LEU A 213 2.11 -14.51 7.30
C LEU A 213 1.53 -14.85 5.91
N GLY A 214 2.35 -14.84 4.87
CA GLY A 214 1.95 -15.19 3.50
C GLY A 214 1.27 -14.05 2.73
N LEU A 215 1.20 -12.84 3.28
CA LEU A 215 0.69 -11.68 2.57
C LEU A 215 1.72 -11.19 1.55
N ARG A 216 1.23 -10.55 0.49
CA ARG A 216 2.06 -9.63 -0.29
C ARG A 216 1.93 -8.22 0.26
N THR A 217 2.89 -7.37 -0.02
CA THR A 217 2.86 -6.02 0.52
C THR A 217 2.96 -4.95 -0.56
N VAL A 218 2.33 -3.82 -0.27
CA VAL A 218 2.50 -2.58 -1.03
C VAL A 218 3.03 -1.56 -0.03
N ALA A 219 4.23 -1.04 -0.27
CA ALA A 219 4.73 0.12 0.44
C ALA A 219 4.12 1.39 -0.16
N VAL A 220 3.63 2.31 0.66
CA VAL A 220 3.20 3.63 0.19
C VAL A 220 4.25 4.64 0.62
N ALA A 221 4.76 5.41 -0.34
CA ALA A 221 5.71 6.47 -0.03
C ALA A 221 5.02 7.57 0.79
N ILE A 222 5.78 8.22 1.68
CA ILE A 222 5.28 9.33 2.48
C ILE A 222 4.90 10.48 1.53
N PRO A 223 3.62 10.91 1.52
CA PRO A 223 3.18 11.99 0.64
C PRO A 223 3.75 13.33 1.11
N GLU A 224 3.86 14.28 0.18
CA GLU A 224 4.31 15.62 0.54
C GLU A 224 3.33 16.30 1.50
N HIS A 225 3.80 16.77 2.65
CA HIS A 225 3.05 17.61 3.55
C HIS A 225 3.57 19.05 3.55
N GLY A 226 2.67 20.01 3.84
CA GLY A 226 2.95 21.43 3.66
C GLY A 226 4.14 22.00 4.45
N GLN A 227 4.64 21.28 5.47
CA GLN A 227 5.78 21.69 6.27
C GLN A 227 7.14 21.35 5.63
N GLU A 228 7.23 20.25 4.88
CA GLU A 228 8.45 19.85 4.16
C GLU A 228 8.87 20.87 3.10
N ARG A 229 7.88 21.62 2.57
CA ARG A 229 8.13 22.74 1.65
C ARG A 229 8.89 23.90 2.30
N LYS A 230 8.98 23.94 3.62
CA LYS A 230 9.67 24.99 4.39
C LYS A 230 10.96 24.49 5.02
N ILE A 231 11.12 23.18 5.19
CA ILE A 231 12.26 22.57 5.89
C ILE A 231 12.90 21.53 4.96
N GLU A 232 14.00 21.92 4.33
CA GLU A 232 14.74 21.11 3.36
C GLU A 232 15.19 19.75 3.93
N ALA A 233 15.56 19.72 5.21
CA ALA A 233 15.95 18.49 5.90
C ALA A 233 14.81 17.45 5.96
N LEU A 234 13.55 17.87 6.21
CA LEU A 234 12.40 16.97 6.23
C LEU A 234 12.15 16.39 4.83
N ASN A 235 12.22 17.22 3.79
CA ASN A 235 12.05 16.76 2.42
C ASN A 235 13.16 15.77 2.01
N TYR A 236 14.41 16.03 2.41
CA TYR A 236 15.51 15.09 2.18
C TYR A 236 15.25 13.73 2.82
N MET A 237 14.82 13.70 4.09
CA MET A 237 14.51 12.45 4.78
C MET A 237 13.36 11.67 4.13
N ARG A 238 12.28 12.37 3.75
CA ARG A 238 11.16 11.78 3.01
C ARG A 238 11.61 11.14 1.70
N LEU A 239 12.42 11.85 0.91
CA LEU A 239 12.94 11.38 -0.36
C LEU A 239 13.89 10.19 -0.18
N GLU A 240 14.76 10.22 0.83
CA GLU A 240 15.69 9.14 1.14
C GLU A 240 14.95 7.87 1.60
N LEU A 241 13.92 7.98 2.45
CA LEU A 241 13.06 6.85 2.80
C LEU A 241 12.34 6.26 1.57
N SER A 242 11.79 7.13 0.72
CA SER A 242 11.11 6.73 -0.51
C SER A 242 12.05 6.00 -1.47
N ARG A 243 13.30 6.47 -1.59
CA ARG A 243 14.36 5.83 -2.38
C ARG A 243 14.66 4.41 -1.84
N ARG A 244 14.82 4.27 -0.52
CA ARG A 244 15.11 2.97 0.11
C ARG A 244 13.97 1.97 -0.02
N LEU A 245 12.72 2.42 0.15
CA LEU A 245 11.55 1.59 -0.11
C LEU A 245 11.61 1.06 -1.54
N ARG A 246 11.92 1.92 -2.53
CA ARG A 246 12.02 1.53 -3.95
C ARG A 246 13.08 0.48 -4.20
N GLU A 247 14.27 0.68 -3.65
CA GLU A 247 15.33 -0.32 -3.77
C GLU A 247 14.96 -1.67 -3.14
N MET A 248 14.17 -1.66 -2.06
CA MET A 248 13.64 -2.90 -1.49
C MET A 248 12.62 -3.56 -2.41
N ALA A 249 11.68 -2.80 -2.98
CA ALA A 249 10.71 -3.31 -3.93
C ALA A 249 11.38 -3.92 -5.18
N ASP A 250 12.39 -3.25 -5.73
CA ASP A 250 13.13 -3.71 -6.92
C ASP A 250 13.91 -5.01 -6.64
N LYS A 251 14.50 -5.15 -5.45
CA LYS A 251 15.23 -6.37 -5.04
C LYS A 251 14.32 -7.57 -4.83
N VAL A 252 13.09 -7.32 -4.40
CA VAL A 252 12.08 -8.36 -4.22
C VAL A 252 11.56 -8.83 -5.58
N GLY A 253 11.39 -7.89 -6.53
CA GLY A 253 11.01 -8.13 -7.92
C GLY A 253 9.61 -8.74 -8.07
N PRO A 254 8.97 -8.61 -9.26
CA PRO A 254 7.79 -9.39 -9.57
C PRO A 254 8.19 -10.85 -9.77
N ARG A 255 8.13 -11.67 -8.71
CA ARG A 255 8.26 -13.11 -8.85
C ARG A 255 7.00 -13.65 -9.51
N ARG A 256 7.09 -14.03 -10.79
CA ARG A 256 6.15 -14.99 -11.38
C ARG A 256 6.25 -16.28 -10.57
N MET A 257 5.17 -16.68 -9.90
CA MET A 257 5.05 -18.06 -9.43
C MET A 257 5.07 -18.95 -10.70
N VAL A 258 5.97 -19.91 -10.73
CA VAL A 258 6.11 -20.91 -11.81
C VAL A 258 5.28 -22.13 -11.45
#